data_AF-A0A4U9HP63-F1
#
_entry.id   AF-A0A4U9HP63-F1
#
_cell.length_a   1.000
_cell.length_b   1.000
_cell.length_c   1.000
_cell.angle_alpha   90.00
_cell.angle_beta   90.00
_cell.angle_gamma   90.00
#
_symmetry.space_group_name_H-M   'P 1'
#
loop_
_entity.id
_entity.type
_entity.pdbx_description
1 polymer ?
#
loop_
_entity_poly.entity_id
_entity_poly.type
_entity_poly.pdbx_seq_one_letter_code
_entity_poly.pdbx_strand_id
1 'polypeptide(L)'
;MLFTLKKYIGGMMLPLPLLLLCIALGLGLLWFSRFQKTGKIIATVGWLVLLLLSLQPVADGLLRPIEDKYPTWQGNQKVAYIVVLGGGYTWDPDWAPSSNLINNSLPRLNEGMRLWLPIRVRK
;
A
#
# COMPACT_ATOMS: atom_id res chain seq x y z
N MET A 1 13.54 25.70 2.82
CA MET A 1 14.36 24.73 2.06
C MET A 1 14.46 23.35 2.73
N LEU A 2 14.59 23.26 4.06
CA LEU A 2 14.66 21.99 4.79
C LEU A 2 13.46 21.05 4.54
N PHE A 3 12.24 21.61 4.43
CA PHE A 3 11.03 20.84 4.12
C PHE A 3 11.08 20.12 2.76
N THR A 4 11.61 20.80 1.74
CA THR A 4 11.75 20.23 0.40
C THR A 4 12.83 19.16 0.40
N LEU A 5 13.98 19.43 1.03
CA LEU A 5 15.09 18.48 1.12
C LEU A 5 14.70 17.19 1.86
N LYS A 6 14.03 17.29 3.02
CA LYS A 6 13.56 16.09 3.74
C LYS A 6 12.54 15.30 2.93
N LYS A 7 11.76 15.95 2.05
CA LYS A 7 10.73 15.30 1.24
C LYS A 7 11.37 14.50 0.09
N TYR A 8 12.41 15.04 -0.52
CA TYR A 8 13.20 14.30 -1.52
C TYR A 8 13.97 13.14 -0.90
N ILE A 9 14.67 13.37 0.22
CA ILE A 9 15.40 12.30 0.93
C ILE A 9 14.42 11.22 1.41
N GLY A 10 13.31 11.62 2.02
CA GLY A 10 12.26 10.69 2.44
C GLY A 10 11.66 9.90 1.27
N GLY A 11 11.48 10.54 0.11
CA GLY A 11 11.06 9.87 -1.11
C GLY A 11 12.09 8.85 -1.62
N MET A 12 13.38 9.16 -1.55
CA MET A 12 14.46 8.23 -1.92
C MET A 12 14.63 7.07 -0.93
N MET A 13 14.19 7.24 0.32
CA MET A 13 14.18 6.19 1.35
C MET A 13 12.98 5.25 1.25
N LEU A 14 12.00 5.52 0.39
CA LEU A 14 10.90 4.59 0.13
C LEU A 14 11.46 3.27 -0.44
N PRO A 15 10.82 2.12 -0.16
CA PRO A 15 11.37 0.81 -0.53
C PRO A 15 11.70 0.68 -2.02
N LEU A 16 10.78 1.15 -2.89
CA LEU A 16 10.94 1.06 -4.34
C LEU A 16 12.09 1.96 -4.86
N PRO A 17 12.09 3.29 -4.64
CA PRO A 17 13.21 4.14 -5.03
C PRO A 17 14.56 3.69 -4.48
N LEU A 18 14.61 3.24 -3.23
CA LEU A 18 15.84 2.78 -2.59
C LEU A 18 16.41 1.54 -3.29
N LEU A 19 15.57 0.54 -3.57
CA LEU A 19 16.00 -0.68 -4.28
C LEU A 19 16.47 -0.37 -5.70
N LEU A 20 15.78 0.53 -6.42
CA LEU A 20 16.20 0.97 -7.74
C LEU A 20 17.56 1.68 -7.71
N LEU A 21 17.82 2.53 -6.70
CA LEU A 21 19.12 3.15 -6.50
C LEU A 21 20.21 2.10 -6.21
N CYS A 22 19.93 1.09 -5.38
CA CYS A 22 20.88 0.01 -5.12
C CYS A 22 21.23 -0.77 -6.40
N ILE A 23 20.24 -1.10 -7.23
CA ILE A 23 20.45 -1.77 -8.52
C ILE A 23 21.28 -0.89 -9.45
N ALA A 24 20.95 0.40 -9.57
CA ALA A 24 21.69 1.36 -10.38
C ALA A 24 23.16 1.49 -9.92
N LEU A 25 23.41 1.54 -8.61
CA LEU A 25 24.77 1.53 -8.05
C LEU A 25 25.50 0.22 -8.37
N GLY A 26 24.82 -0.92 -8.26
CA GLY A 26 25.38 -2.23 -8.63
C GLY A 26 25.78 -2.31 -10.11
N LEU A 27 24.94 -1.77 -11.00
CA LEU A 27 25.23 -1.65 -12.44
C LEU A 27 26.37 -0.67 -12.73
N GLY A 28 26.41 0.47 -12.04
CA GLY A 28 27.53 1.43 -12.14
C GLY A 28 28.87 0.81 -11.74
N LEU A 29 28.89 0.05 -10.64
CA LEU A 29 30.07 -0.71 -10.21
C LEU A 29 30.49 -1.79 -11.21
N LEU A 30 29.52 -2.41 -11.90
CA LEU A 30 29.80 -3.40 -12.94
C LEU A 30 30.46 -2.79 -14.18
N TRP A 31 30.02 -1.61 -14.60
CA TRP A 31 30.54 -0.95 -15.81
C TRP A 31 31.85 -0.20 -15.59
N PHE A 32 32.03 0.46 -14.45
CA PHE A 32 33.15 1.39 -14.25
C PHE A 32 34.21 0.90 -13.27
N SER A 33 33.99 -0.23 -12.57
CA SER A 33 34.86 -0.64 -11.47
C SER A 33 35.44 -2.04 -11.61
N ARG A 34 36.60 -2.24 -10.98
CA ARG A 34 37.23 -3.54 -10.73
C ARG A 34 36.46 -4.38 -9.69
N PHE A 35 35.53 -3.78 -8.94
CA PHE A 35 34.71 -4.45 -7.92
C PHE A 35 33.44 -5.12 -8.50
N GLN A 36 33.56 -5.75 -9.67
CA GLN A 36 32.44 -6.37 -10.38
C GLN A 36 31.71 -7.43 -9.55
N LYS A 37 32.41 -8.16 -8.67
CA LYS A 37 31.77 -9.16 -7.80
C LYS A 37 30.74 -8.51 -6.87
N THR A 38 31.11 -7.41 -6.23
CA THR A 38 30.22 -6.66 -5.34
C THR A 38 29.06 -6.03 -6.13
N GLY A 39 29.33 -5.48 -7.30
CA GLY A 39 28.29 -4.93 -8.19
C GLY A 39 27.25 -5.98 -8.61
N LYS A 40 27.70 -7.19 -8.97
CA LYS A 40 26.80 -8.32 -9.28
C LYS A 40 25.93 -8.70 -8.09
N ILE A 41 26.51 -8.81 -6.90
CA ILE A 41 25.76 -9.18 -5.68
C ILE A 41 24.71 -8.11 -5.37
N ILE A 42 25.08 -6.83 -5.36
CA ILE A 42 24.14 -5.74 -5.04
C ILE A 42 23.00 -5.69 -6.05
N ALA A 43 23.31 -5.77 -7.35
CA ALA A 43 22.30 -5.72 -8.40
C ALA A 43 21.35 -6.93 -8.34
N THR A 44 21.90 -8.15 -8.17
CA THR A 44 21.09 -9.38 -8.09
C THR A 44 20.23 -9.42 -6.83
N VAL A 45 20.78 -9.07 -5.67
CA VAL A 45 20.01 -9.00 -4.41
C VAL A 45 18.94 -7.92 -4.49
N GLY A 46 19.28 -6.71 -4.97
CA GLY A 46 18.31 -5.63 -5.12
C GLY A 46 17.16 -6.01 -6.04
N TRP A 47 17.48 -6.65 -7.17
CA TRP A 47 16.47 -7.16 -8.10
C TRP A 47 15.61 -8.27 -7.51
N LEU A 48 16.22 -9.23 -6.80
CA LEU A 48 15.51 -10.35 -6.18
C LEU A 48 14.58 -9.87 -5.05
N VAL A 49 15.01 -8.93 -4.22
CA VAL A 49 14.16 -8.31 -3.19
C VAL A 49 13.01 -7.55 -3.83
N LEU A 50 13.27 -6.79 -4.91
CA LEU A 50 12.21 -6.10 -5.65
C LEU A 50 11.17 -7.08 -6.20
N LEU A 51 11.63 -8.20 -6.78
CA LEU A 51 10.76 -9.26 -7.28
C LEU A 51 9.94 -9.87 -6.15
N LEU A 52 10.56 -10.24 -5.03
CA LEU A 52 9.86 -10.79 -3.87
C LEU A 52 8.80 -9.82 -3.35
N LEU A 53 9.12 -8.54 -3.17
CA LEU A 53 8.14 -7.53 -2.72
C LEU A 53 7.02 -7.27 -3.75
N SER A 54 7.26 -7.56 -5.03
CA SER A 54 6.22 -7.48 -6.07
C SER A 54 5.29 -8.69 -6.08
N LEU A 55 5.68 -9.80 -5.41
CA LEU A 55 4.81 -10.96 -5.25
C LEU A 55 3.80 -10.71 -4.14
N GLN A 56 2.52 -10.77 -4.53
CA GLN A 56 1.38 -10.65 -3.62
C GLN A 56 1.49 -11.52 -2.34
N PRO A 57 1.88 -12.81 -2.36
CA PRO A 57 2.01 -13.59 -1.12
C PRO A 57 3.07 -13.05 -0.14
N VAL A 58 4.14 -12.43 -0.64
CA VAL A 58 5.17 -11.83 0.22
C VAL A 58 4.67 -10.50 0.79
N ALA A 59 4.05 -9.67 -0.05
CA ALA A 59 3.45 -8.41 0.37
C ALA A 59 2.36 -8.66 1.45
N ASP A 60 1.44 -9.57 1.18
CA ASP A 60 0.38 -9.96 2.12
C ASP A 60 0.97 -10.58 3.39
N GLY A 61 2.02 -11.41 3.26
CA GLY A 61 2.71 -12.01 4.41
C GLY A 61 3.34 -10.97 5.35
N LEU A 62 3.89 -9.88 4.79
CA LEU A 62 4.44 -8.76 5.56
C LEU A 62 3.34 -7.86 6.16
N LEU A 63 2.18 -7.76 5.50
CA LEU A 63 1.06 -6.92 5.94
C LEU A 63 0.21 -7.59 7.04
N ARG A 64 -0.03 -8.90 6.96
CA ARG A 64 -0.89 -9.67 7.89
C ARG A 64 -0.69 -9.33 9.37
N PRO A 65 0.54 -9.28 9.93
CA PRO A 65 0.72 -9.00 11.35
C PRO A 65 0.24 -7.59 11.77
N ILE A 66 0.23 -6.65 10.82
CA ILE A 66 -0.21 -5.27 11.04
C ILE A 66 -1.74 -5.19 10.91
N GLU A 67 -2.31 -5.91 9.96
CA GLU A 67 -3.76 -5.92 9.70
C GLU A 67 -4.55 -6.71 10.76
N ASP A 68 -4.03 -7.85 11.21
CA ASP A 68 -4.66 -8.72 12.19
C ASP A 68 -4.70 -8.12 13.61
N LYS A 69 -4.05 -6.97 13.83
CA LYS A 69 -4.07 -6.26 15.11
C LYS A 69 -5.47 -5.83 15.52
N TYR A 70 -6.35 -5.55 14.55
CA TYR A 70 -7.73 -5.14 14.81
C TYR A 70 -8.71 -6.13 14.18
N PRO A 71 -9.38 -6.97 14.99
CA PRO A 71 -10.33 -7.93 14.46
C PRO A 71 -11.52 -7.22 13.82
N THR A 72 -12.05 -7.79 12.75
CA THR A 72 -13.28 -7.30 12.12
C THR A 72 -14.44 -7.37 13.11
N TRP A 73 -15.15 -6.24 13.29
CA TRP A 73 -16.33 -6.19 14.15
C TRP A 73 -17.49 -7.00 13.56
N GLN A 74 -17.91 -8.05 14.25
CA GLN A 74 -19.04 -8.93 13.88
C GLN A 74 -20.22 -8.83 14.87
N GLY A 75 -20.18 -7.89 15.81
CA GLY A 75 -21.20 -7.77 16.84
C GLY A 75 -22.54 -7.32 16.28
N ASN A 76 -23.62 -7.99 16.68
CA ASN A 76 -24.99 -7.65 16.29
C ASN A 76 -25.63 -6.58 17.21
N GLN A 77 -24.79 -5.82 17.92
CA GLN A 77 -25.20 -4.81 18.89
C GLN A 77 -25.60 -3.53 18.15
N LYS A 78 -26.69 -2.88 18.58
CA LYS A 78 -27.02 -1.55 18.07
C LYS A 78 -25.96 -0.56 18.53
N VAL A 79 -25.20 -0.03 17.59
CA VAL A 79 -24.25 1.07 17.81
C VAL A 79 -24.95 2.40 17.57
N ALA A 80 -24.68 3.40 18.41
CA ALA A 80 -25.29 4.72 18.27
C ALA A 80 -24.76 5.49 17.05
N TYR A 81 -23.47 5.31 16.74
CA TYR A 81 -22.78 5.99 15.66
C TYR A 81 -21.73 5.08 15.01
N ILE A 82 -21.58 5.21 13.69
CA ILE A 82 -20.51 4.59 12.91
C ILE A 82 -19.79 5.71 12.17
N VAL A 83 -18.48 5.83 12.40
CA VAL A 83 -17.65 6.82 11.71
C VAL A 83 -16.81 6.10 10.67
N VAL A 84 -17.10 6.34 9.39
CA VAL A 84 -16.30 5.86 8.27
C VAL A 84 -15.35 6.98 7.85
N LEU A 85 -14.05 6.75 8.00
CA LEU A 85 -13.04 7.71 7.55
C LEU A 85 -13.07 7.79 6.02
N GLY A 86 -13.18 9.01 5.49
CA GLY A 86 -13.10 9.25 4.05
C GLY A 86 -11.79 8.73 3.47
N GLY A 87 -11.87 7.96 2.40
CA GLY A 87 -10.73 7.68 1.53
C GLY A 87 -10.69 8.70 0.39
N GLY A 88 -9.73 8.54 -0.52
CA GLY A 88 -9.66 9.40 -1.70
C GLY A 88 -10.95 9.36 -2.53
N TYR A 89 -11.16 10.43 -3.29
CA TYR A 89 -12.35 10.64 -4.10
C TYR A 89 -11.97 11.42 -5.36
N THR A 90 -12.54 11.04 -6.50
CA THR A 90 -12.45 11.78 -7.75
C THR A 90 -13.82 12.34 -8.07
N TRP A 91 -13.92 13.62 -8.43
CA TRP A 91 -15.20 14.27 -8.70
C TRP A 91 -15.50 14.28 -10.20
N ASP A 92 -16.56 13.58 -10.61
CA ASP A 92 -17.18 13.73 -11.92
C ASP A 92 -18.72 13.75 -11.76
N PRO A 93 -19.41 14.80 -12.23
CA PRO A 93 -20.86 14.92 -12.10
C PRO A 93 -21.66 13.95 -12.98
N ASP A 94 -21.05 13.42 -14.04
CA ASP A 94 -21.70 12.48 -14.97
C ASP A 94 -21.57 11.02 -14.49
N TRP A 95 -20.76 10.78 -13.46
CA TRP A 95 -20.53 9.44 -12.91
C TRP A 95 -21.50 9.11 -11.77
N ALA A 96 -21.80 7.82 -11.63
CA ALA A 96 -22.52 7.34 -10.46
C ALA A 96 -21.74 7.73 -9.18
N PRO A 97 -22.41 8.16 -8.09
CA PRO A 97 -21.74 8.58 -6.87
C PRO A 97 -20.75 7.54 -6.29
N SER A 98 -21.03 6.26 -6.49
CA SER A 98 -20.13 5.16 -6.10
C SER A 98 -18.86 5.08 -6.95
N SER A 99 -18.93 5.45 -8.24
CA SER A 99 -17.79 5.44 -9.16
C SER A 99 -16.80 6.57 -8.88
N ASN A 100 -17.25 7.60 -8.19
CA ASN A 100 -16.41 8.68 -7.71
C ASN A 100 -15.58 8.29 -6.46
N LEU A 101 -15.92 7.18 -5.80
CA LEU A 101 -15.17 6.64 -4.67
C LEU A 101 -14.04 5.73 -5.17
N ILE A 102 -12.83 5.87 -4.59
CA ILE A 102 -11.73 4.95 -4.91
C ILE A 102 -11.97 3.56 -4.30
N ASN A 103 -11.24 2.55 -4.81
CA ASN A 103 -11.40 1.12 -4.48
C ASN A 103 -11.39 0.77 -2.98
N ASN A 104 -10.77 1.59 -2.12
CA ASN A 104 -10.76 1.34 -0.67
C ASN A 104 -11.92 2.03 0.08
N SER A 105 -12.52 3.08 -0.47
CA SER A 105 -13.58 3.87 0.17
C SER A 105 -14.93 3.16 0.10
N LEU A 106 -15.25 2.59 -1.07
CA LEU A 106 -16.55 1.94 -1.31
C LEU A 106 -16.78 0.72 -0.41
N PRO A 107 -15.83 -0.25 -0.26
CA PRO A 107 -16.01 -1.36 0.67
C PRO A 107 -16.18 -0.93 2.12
N ARG A 108 -15.43 0.09 2.57
CA ARG A 108 -15.53 0.62 3.95
C ARG A 108 -16.89 1.25 4.23
N LEU A 109 -17.42 2.02 3.27
CA LEU A 109 -18.73 2.63 3.38
C LEU A 109 -19.83 1.57 3.35
N ASN A 110 -19.71 0.56 2.49
CA ASN A 110 -20.65 -0.54 2.42
C ASN A 110 -20.68 -1.36 3.72
N GLU A 111 -19.53 -1.65 4.32
CA GLU A 111 -19.45 -2.30 5.62
C GLU A 111 -20.07 -1.45 6.74
N GLY A 112 -19.83 -0.15 6.73
CA GLY A 112 -20.49 0.78 7.66
C GLY A 112 -22.02 0.77 7.51
N MET A 113 -22.52 0.77 6.27
CA MET A 113 -23.94 0.66 5.97
C MET A 113 -24.53 -0.68 6.40
N ARG A 114 -23.81 -1.79 6.18
CA ARG A 114 -24.22 -3.14 6.63
C ARG A 114 -24.38 -3.23 8.14
N LEU A 115 -23.46 -2.59 8.89
CA LEU A 115 -23.51 -2.54 10.35
C LEU A 115 -24.61 -1.61 10.87
N TRP A 116 -24.88 -0.50 10.18
CA TRP A 116 -25.93 0.45 10.56
C TRP A 116 -27.34 -0.08 10.26
N LEU A 117 -27.53 -0.59 9.05
CA LEU A 117 -28.80 -1.10 8.56
C LEU A 117 -28.64 -2.60 8.32
N PRO A 118 -28.83 -3.46 9.36
CA PRO A 118 -28.79 -4.90 9.18
C PRO A 118 -29.91 -5.30 8.23
N ILE A 119 -29.57 -5.46 6.95
CA ILE A 119 -30.49 -5.92 5.90
C ILE A 119 -30.80 -7.37 6.26
N ARG A 120 -31.96 -7.56 6.90
CA ARG A 120 -32.49 -8.89 7.17
C ARG A 120 -33.00 -9.42 5.84
N VAL A 121 -32.12 -10.08 5.09
CA VAL A 121 -32.51 -10.88 3.94
C VAL A 121 -33.48 -11.93 4.49
N ARG A 122 -34.78 -11.75 4.23
CA ARG A 122 -35.75 -12.82 4.45
C ARG A 122 -35.31 -13.94 3.50
N LYS A 123 -34.87 -15.06 4.07
CA LYS A 123 -34.81 -16.33 3.35
C LYS A 123 -36.22 -16.74 2.96
#